data_AF-A0A2D9C3W6-F1
#
_entry.id   AF-A0A2D9C3W6-F1
#
_cell.length_a   1.000
_cell.length_b   1.000
_cell.length_c   1.000
_cell.angle_alpha   90.00
_cell.angle_beta   90.00
_cell.angle_gamma   90.00
#
_symmetry.space_group_name_H-M   'P 1'
#
loop_
_entity.id
_entity.type
_entity.pdbx_description
1 polymer ?
#
loop_
_entity_poly.entity_id
_entity_poly.type
_entity_poly.pdbx_seq_one_letter_code
_entity_poly.pdbx_strand_id
1 'polypeptide(L)'
;MAQRIDGVEPFQNINLEIARGRVTDTFAINKFGYNGQVGSAWETVWDGNNEYTYIETASVAQAASDAAASADDNATILVQGLDANYAEVEETLTVGGAAGSVLFYRIHRAILATHPTGDSNIGNITVTCDSKSAAIITEDLGQSLMAVYTVPAGKTAFLVQVDAGCGKDNEHEIRLVVKHNGGVWNTKSYHSQRGGFNGIKFEIPIHIAAESDVEIKAKASATSSVSGGFELIIVDN
;
A
#
# COMPACT_ATOMS: atom_id res chain seq x y z
N MET A 1 -36.22 13.26 -3.62
CA MET A 1 -36.94 13.02 -2.36
C MET A 1 -36.38 11.71 -1.79
N ALA A 2 -35.38 11.79 -0.90
CA ALA A 2 -34.77 10.59 -0.32
C ALA A 2 -35.64 10.15 0.85
N GLN A 3 -36.43 9.10 0.65
CA GLN A 3 -37.23 8.52 1.71
C GLN A 3 -36.32 7.64 2.56
N ARG A 4 -36.06 8.09 3.79
CA ARG A 4 -35.42 7.26 4.81
C ARG A 4 -36.40 6.14 5.16
N ILE A 5 -36.03 4.90 4.83
CA ILE A 5 -36.80 3.72 5.21
C ILE A 5 -36.36 3.36 6.64
N ASP A 6 -37.17 3.75 7.62
CA ASP A 6 -37.03 3.30 8.99
C ASP A 6 -37.83 2.00 9.15
N GLY A 7 -37.17 0.90 9.54
CA GLY A 7 -37.88 -0.34 9.95
C GLY A 7 -37.52 -1.64 9.24
N VAL A 8 -36.50 -1.66 8.38
CA VAL A 8 -35.82 -2.90 7.97
C VAL A 8 -34.34 -2.64 8.20
N GLU A 9 -33.70 -3.37 9.10
CA GLU A 9 -32.22 -3.41 9.16
C GLU A 9 -31.76 -3.72 7.73
N PRO A 10 -31.16 -2.77 6.99
CA PRO A 10 -30.72 -3.06 5.62
C PRO A 10 -29.80 -4.25 5.73
N PHE A 11 -30.08 -5.32 4.97
CA PHE A 11 -29.32 -6.58 4.94
C PHE A 11 -27.90 -6.34 5.42
N GLN A 12 -27.57 -6.80 6.63
CA GLN A 12 -26.33 -6.42 7.32
C GLN A 12 -25.16 -6.72 6.39
N ASN A 13 -24.65 -5.69 5.72
CA ASN A 13 -23.47 -5.80 4.90
C ASN A 13 -22.32 -5.91 5.89
N ILE A 14 -21.84 -7.13 6.12
CA ILE A 14 -20.81 -7.39 7.12
C ILE A 14 -19.58 -6.51 6.89
N ASN A 15 -19.21 -6.22 5.63
CA ASN A 15 -18.08 -5.36 5.31
C ASN A 15 -18.33 -3.91 5.75
N LEU A 16 -19.57 -3.41 5.66
CA LEU A 16 -19.94 -2.09 6.18
C LEU A 16 -19.88 -2.05 7.72
N GLU A 17 -20.29 -3.13 8.39
CA GLU A 17 -20.23 -3.20 9.86
C GLU A 17 -18.79 -3.34 10.38
N ILE A 18 -17.92 -4.07 9.65
CA ILE A 18 -16.46 -4.08 9.89
C ILE A 18 -15.90 -2.66 9.72
N ALA A 19 -16.23 -1.98 8.62
CA ALA A 19 -15.76 -0.61 8.37
C ALA A 19 -16.26 0.41 9.41
N ARG A 20 -17.38 0.12 10.09
CA ARG A 20 -17.92 0.92 11.21
C ARG A 20 -17.28 0.57 12.56
N GLY A 21 -16.41 -0.44 12.62
CA GLY A 21 -15.82 -0.93 13.87
C GLY A 21 -16.83 -1.63 14.79
N ARG A 22 -17.89 -2.23 14.22
CA ARG A 22 -18.95 -2.93 14.99
C ARG A 22 -18.76 -4.44 15.07
N VAL A 23 -17.80 -4.97 14.31
CA VAL A 23 -17.38 -6.37 14.39
C VAL A 23 -16.12 -6.41 15.24
N THR A 24 -16.19 -7.07 16.39
CA THR A 24 -15.08 -7.18 17.34
C THR A 24 -13.86 -7.80 16.68
N ASP A 25 -12.67 -7.33 17.08
CA ASP A 25 -11.37 -7.88 16.68
C ASP A 25 -11.18 -7.94 15.16
N THR A 26 -11.90 -7.09 14.41
CA THR A 26 -11.91 -7.12 12.95
C THR A 26 -11.84 -5.69 12.39
N PHE A 27 -10.98 -5.47 11.41
CA PHE A 27 -10.90 -4.21 10.67
C PHE A 27 -10.60 -4.47 9.19
N ALA A 28 -10.79 -3.45 8.35
CA ALA A 28 -10.53 -3.55 6.92
C ALA A 28 -9.31 -2.72 6.52
N ILE A 29 -8.55 -3.24 5.57
CA ILE A 29 -7.44 -2.54 4.91
C ILE A 29 -7.73 -2.48 3.42
N ASN A 30 -7.66 -1.27 2.85
CA ASN A 30 -7.68 -1.06 1.41
C ASN A 30 -6.30 -0.52 0.99
N LYS A 31 -5.56 -1.34 0.24
CA LYS A 31 -4.27 -0.96 -0.35
C LYS A 31 -4.46 -0.65 -1.81
N PHE A 32 -3.77 0.38 -2.26
CA PHE A 32 -3.72 0.79 -3.65
C PHE A 32 -2.35 1.38 -3.95
N GLY A 33 -1.93 1.25 -5.20
CA GLY A 33 -0.69 1.78 -5.70
C GLY A 33 -0.71 2.04 -7.19
N TYR A 34 0.40 2.62 -7.67
CA TYR A 34 0.59 2.97 -9.07
C TYR A 34 2.06 2.82 -9.44
N ASN A 35 2.32 2.11 -10.54
CA ASN A 35 3.62 2.12 -11.21
C ASN A 35 3.40 2.71 -12.60
N GLY A 36 4.04 3.86 -12.85
CA GLY A 36 3.89 4.65 -14.07
C GLY A 36 4.69 4.13 -15.27
N GLN A 37 5.59 3.18 -15.06
CA GLN A 37 6.61 2.78 -16.05
C GLN A 37 6.82 1.27 -16.19
N VAL A 38 5.85 0.46 -15.79
CA VAL A 38 5.87 -1.01 -15.89
C VAL A 38 6.44 -1.48 -17.23
N GLY A 39 7.56 -2.20 -17.17
CA GLY A 39 8.25 -2.82 -18.30
C GLY A 39 7.84 -4.27 -18.56
N SER A 40 8.71 -5.02 -19.24
CA SER A 40 8.50 -6.45 -19.57
C SER A 40 8.90 -7.41 -18.44
N ALA A 41 9.60 -6.92 -17.42
CA ALA A 41 9.88 -7.64 -16.18
C ALA A 41 8.76 -7.39 -15.16
N TRP A 42 8.63 -8.30 -14.19
CA TRP A 42 7.71 -8.10 -13.08
C TRP A 42 8.21 -6.98 -12.18
N GLU A 43 7.40 -5.96 -11.99
CA GLU A 43 7.66 -4.86 -11.09
C GLU A 43 6.50 -4.73 -10.10
N THR A 44 6.76 -4.18 -8.92
CA THR A 44 5.71 -3.93 -7.93
C THR A 44 4.86 -2.74 -8.39
N VAL A 45 3.57 -2.78 -8.07
CA VAL A 45 2.65 -1.64 -8.31
C VAL A 45 2.82 -0.64 -7.16
N TRP A 46 3.84 0.19 -7.29
CA TRP A 46 4.21 1.23 -6.32
C TRP A 46 4.98 2.39 -6.98
N ASP A 47 5.06 3.54 -6.29
CA ASP A 47 5.67 4.78 -6.79
C ASP A 47 7.11 4.63 -7.34
N GLY A 48 7.87 3.64 -6.84
CA GLY A 48 9.27 3.43 -7.20
C GLY A 48 9.52 2.90 -8.61
N ASN A 49 8.48 2.54 -9.37
CA ASN A 49 8.57 2.08 -10.77
C ASN A 49 9.59 0.93 -10.99
N ASN A 50 9.67 0.01 -10.03
CA ASN A 50 10.58 -1.13 -10.04
C ASN A 50 10.02 -2.26 -9.15
N GLU A 51 10.79 -3.33 -8.97
CA GLU A 51 10.48 -4.32 -7.93
C GLU A 51 10.79 -3.76 -6.53
N TYR A 52 9.78 -3.76 -5.65
CA TYR A 52 9.91 -3.23 -4.29
C TYR A 52 10.93 -4.03 -3.49
N THR A 53 11.89 -3.33 -2.88
CA THR A 53 12.94 -3.95 -2.07
C THR A 53 12.60 -3.80 -0.59
N TYR A 54 12.34 -4.92 0.08
CA TYR A 54 12.01 -4.93 1.50
C TYR A 54 13.23 -4.58 2.36
N ILE A 55 12.99 -3.88 3.47
CA ILE A 55 13.96 -3.66 4.54
C ILE A 55 14.41 -5.02 5.09
N GLU A 56 15.73 -5.18 5.27
CA GLU A 56 16.34 -6.42 5.78
C GLU A 56 16.75 -6.30 7.25
N THR A 57 17.13 -5.08 7.67
CA THR A 57 17.45 -4.78 9.07
C THR A 57 16.58 -3.62 9.54
N ALA A 58 15.84 -3.81 10.63
CA ALA A 58 15.02 -2.76 11.20
C ALA A 58 15.87 -1.52 11.51
N SER A 59 15.49 -0.36 11.00
CA SER A 59 16.25 0.88 11.14
C SER A 59 15.34 2.10 11.16
N VAL A 60 15.89 3.23 11.57
CA VAL A 60 15.14 4.50 11.60
C VAL A 60 14.93 5.01 10.18
N ALA A 61 13.76 5.61 9.95
CA ALA A 61 13.42 6.21 8.68
C ALA A 61 13.82 7.69 8.62
N GLN A 62 14.13 8.19 7.42
CA GLN A 62 14.34 9.61 7.14
C GLN A 62 13.54 10.02 5.91
N ALA A 63 13.05 11.26 5.89
CA ALA A 63 12.30 11.83 4.77
C ALA A 63 13.08 12.95 4.09
N ALA A 64 13.21 12.88 2.77
CA ALA A 64 13.82 13.93 1.94
C ALA A 64 12.98 14.20 0.69
N SER A 65 12.95 15.45 0.24
CA SER A 65 12.26 15.85 -0.99
C SER A 65 13.26 16.21 -2.10
N ASP A 66 12.87 15.98 -3.35
CA ASP A 66 13.57 16.48 -4.54
C ASP A 66 13.07 17.86 -5.03
N ALA A 67 12.12 18.47 -4.30
CA ALA A 67 11.57 19.78 -4.64
C ALA A 67 12.66 20.87 -4.72
N ALA A 68 12.55 21.72 -5.74
CA ALA A 68 13.45 22.85 -5.90
C ALA A 68 13.35 23.83 -4.71
N ALA A 69 14.48 24.45 -4.38
CA ALA A 69 14.58 25.47 -3.32
C ALA A 69 14.02 25.01 -1.96
N SER A 70 14.10 23.71 -1.64
CA SER A 70 13.65 23.17 -0.35
C SER A 70 12.16 23.42 -0.08
N ALA A 71 11.33 23.42 -1.14
CA ALA A 71 9.94 23.86 -1.02
C ALA A 71 9.08 22.98 -0.09
N ASP A 72 9.43 21.70 0.05
CA ASP A 72 8.77 20.76 0.97
C ASP A 72 9.44 20.68 2.35
N ASP A 73 10.56 21.37 2.59
CA ASP A 73 11.26 21.27 3.88
C ASP A 73 10.36 21.75 5.03
N ASN A 74 10.43 21.07 6.17
CA ASN A 74 9.56 21.27 7.33
C ASN A 74 8.09 20.84 7.15
N ALA A 75 7.72 20.27 5.99
CA ALA A 75 6.52 19.45 5.93
C ALA A 75 6.64 18.25 6.89
N THR A 76 5.52 17.74 7.36
CA THR A 76 5.51 16.53 8.20
C THR A 76 4.79 15.41 7.48
N ILE A 77 5.34 14.21 7.60
CA ILE A 77 4.74 12.99 7.05
C ILE A 77 4.54 11.97 8.17
N LEU A 78 3.38 11.31 8.19
CA LEU A 78 3.14 10.14 9.03
C LEU A 78 3.59 8.88 8.27
N VAL A 79 4.54 8.15 8.84
CA VAL A 79 5.00 6.86 8.34
C VAL A 79 4.39 5.76 9.18
N GLN A 80 3.68 4.85 8.53
CA GLN A 80 3.01 3.70 9.17
C GLN A 80 3.68 2.41 8.70
N GLY A 81 3.90 1.47 9.61
CA GLY A 81 4.62 0.25 9.29
C GLY A 81 4.65 -0.75 10.43
N LEU A 82 5.66 -1.63 10.40
CA LEU A 82 5.91 -2.64 11.43
C LEU A 82 7.35 -2.56 11.92
N ASP A 83 7.57 -2.90 13.19
CA ASP A 83 8.90 -3.09 13.78
C ASP A 83 9.48 -4.49 13.46
N ALA A 84 10.65 -4.81 14.04
CA ALA A 84 11.31 -6.11 13.87
C ALA A 84 10.50 -7.32 14.39
N ASN A 85 9.52 -7.09 15.27
CA ASN A 85 8.61 -8.10 15.79
C ASN A 85 7.30 -8.18 15.00
N TYR A 86 7.23 -7.48 13.85
CA TYR A 86 6.01 -7.31 13.07
C TYR A 86 4.87 -6.66 13.86
N ALA A 87 5.18 -5.91 14.92
CA ALA A 87 4.22 -5.11 15.66
C ALA A 87 3.99 -3.78 14.95
N GLU A 88 2.74 -3.31 14.92
CA GLU A 88 2.39 -2.05 14.28
C GLU A 88 3.05 -0.87 14.99
N VAL A 89 3.73 -0.02 14.20
CA VAL A 89 4.38 1.19 14.66
C VAL A 89 4.15 2.33 13.66
N GLU A 90 4.15 3.55 14.17
CA GLU A 90 4.09 4.76 13.33
C GLU A 90 4.95 5.88 13.92
N GLU A 91 5.43 6.77 13.04
CA GLU A 91 6.20 7.95 13.42
C GLU A 91 5.91 9.11 12.48
N THR A 92 5.81 10.32 13.03
CA THR A 92 5.79 11.55 12.23
C THR A 92 7.20 12.04 12.01
N LEU A 93 7.64 12.11 10.74
CA LEU A 93 8.94 12.63 10.34
C LEU A 93 8.81 14.03 9.77
N THR A 94 9.87 14.83 9.92
CA THR A 94 10.02 16.12 9.24
C THR A 94 10.79 15.94 7.94
N VAL A 95 10.24 16.41 6.83
CA VAL A 95 10.91 16.40 5.52
C VAL A 95 12.11 17.34 5.54
N GLY A 96 13.27 16.83 5.10
CA GLY A 96 14.55 17.55 5.21
C GLY A 96 15.14 17.55 6.63
N GLY A 97 14.48 16.89 7.59
CA GLY A 97 14.91 16.78 8.97
C GLY A 97 15.91 15.66 9.23
N ALA A 98 16.25 15.49 10.52
CA ALA A 98 17.00 14.34 10.99
C ALA A 98 16.19 13.04 10.81
N ALA A 99 16.87 11.89 10.82
CA ALA A 99 16.20 10.61 10.91
C ALA A 99 15.34 10.52 12.18
N GLY A 100 14.27 9.74 12.10
CA GLY A 100 13.38 9.46 13.21
C GLY A 100 14.03 8.62 14.31
N SER A 101 13.17 8.07 15.15
CA SER A 101 13.51 7.31 16.36
C SER A 101 12.87 5.93 16.39
N VAL A 102 11.81 5.71 15.61
CA VAL A 102 11.14 4.40 15.49
C VAL A 102 11.89 3.52 14.50
N LEU A 103 12.15 2.27 14.89
CA LEU A 103 12.75 1.28 14.01
C LEU A 103 11.66 0.61 13.16
N PHE A 104 11.76 0.77 11.84
CA PHE A 104 10.86 0.14 10.89
C PHE A 104 11.54 -1.06 10.22
N TYR A 105 10.82 -2.16 10.14
CA TYR A 105 11.15 -3.36 9.36
C TYR A 105 10.22 -3.54 8.16
N ARG A 106 9.01 -2.97 8.20
CA ARG A 106 8.10 -2.83 7.06
C ARG A 106 7.52 -1.42 7.07
N ILE A 107 7.25 -0.87 5.89
CA ILE A 107 6.50 0.36 5.72
C ILE A 107 5.25 0.04 4.89
N HIS A 108 4.10 0.49 5.37
CA HIS A 108 2.80 0.28 4.74
C HIS A 108 2.33 1.51 3.99
N ARG A 109 2.60 2.70 4.49
CA ARG A 109 2.11 3.96 3.91
C ARG A 109 2.91 5.13 4.48
N ALA A 110 3.19 6.12 3.65
CA ALA A 110 3.60 7.46 4.07
C ALA A 110 2.49 8.44 3.66
N ILE A 111 2.10 9.35 4.56
CA ILE A 111 1.02 10.31 4.34
C ILE A 111 1.54 11.70 4.72
N LEU A 112 1.37 12.68 3.84
CA LEU A 112 1.62 14.07 4.16
C LEU A 112 0.59 14.53 5.21
N ALA A 113 1.08 14.87 6.40
CA ALA A 113 0.24 15.31 7.52
C ALA A 113 0.10 16.84 7.53
N THR A 114 1.19 17.56 7.28
CA THR A 114 1.18 19.03 7.15
C THR A 114 2.18 19.49 6.09
N HIS A 115 1.88 20.61 5.45
CA HIS A 115 2.79 21.30 4.55
C HIS A 115 2.86 22.79 4.91
N PRO A 116 4.04 23.44 4.91
CA PRO A 116 4.19 24.80 5.43
C PRO A 116 3.46 25.88 4.61
N THR A 117 3.32 25.68 3.30
CA THR A 117 2.86 26.74 2.37
C THR A 117 1.83 26.29 1.33
N GLY A 118 1.38 25.05 1.38
CA GLY A 118 0.58 24.43 0.32
C GLY A 118 -0.33 23.32 0.85
N ASP A 119 -1.12 22.74 -0.05
CA ASP A 119 -2.11 21.71 0.29
C ASP A 119 -1.66 20.29 -0.12
N SER A 120 -0.49 20.16 -0.76
CA SER A 120 0.17 18.90 -1.13
C SER A 120 1.69 19.11 -1.25
N ASN A 121 2.43 18.03 -1.48
CA ASN A 121 3.88 18.05 -1.70
C ASN A 121 4.22 18.52 -3.13
N ILE A 122 5.24 19.37 -3.24
CA ILE A 122 5.70 20.00 -4.49
C ILE A 122 6.69 19.11 -5.25
N GLY A 123 7.50 18.33 -4.52
CA GLY A 123 8.39 17.33 -5.10
C GLY A 123 8.04 15.92 -4.64
N ASN A 124 8.79 14.94 -5.11
CA ASN A 124 8.69 13.59 -4.58
C ASN A 124 9.35 13.55 -3.20
N ILE A 125 8.59 13.18 -2.18
CA ILE A 125 9.13 12.94 -0.84
C ILE A 125 9.47 11.46 -0.72
N THR A 126 10.75 11.13 -0.60
CA THR A 126 11.24 9.77 -0.41
C THR A 126 11.47 9.50 1.08
N VAL A 127 10.88 8.41 1.57
CA VAL A 127 11.18 7.82 2.88
C VAL A 127 12.24 6.75 2.69
N THR A 128 13.43 7.00 3.23
CA THR A 128 14.55 6.04 3.21
C THR A 128 14.67 5.34 4.55
N CYS A 129 14.81 4.01 4.52
CA CYS A 129 15.06 3.15 5.67
C CYS A 129 15.96 2.00 5.21
N ASP A 130 16.97 1.61 6.00
CA ASP A 130 17.94 0.57 5.63
C ASP A 130 18.60 0.85 4.26
N SER A 131 18.90 2.13 3.98
CA SER A 131 19.40 2.62 2.70
C SER A 131 18.53 2.30 1.47
N LYS A 132 17.28 1.90 1.68
CA LYS A 132 16.28 1.58 0.65
C LYS A 132 15.19 2.64 0.63
N SER A 133 14.68 2.98 -0.55
CA SER A 133 13.44 3.76 -0.69
C SER A 133 12.28 2.87 -0.25
N ALA A 134 11.75 3.10 0.94
CA ALA A 134 10.72 2.27 1.55
C ALA A 134 9.30 2.82 1.35
N ALA A 135 9.17 4.12 1.06
CA ALA A 135 7.97 4.73 0.51
C ALA A 135 8.35 5.99 -0.26
N ILE A 136 7.54 6.37 -1.25
CA ILE A 136 7.68 7.64 -1.96
C ILE A 136 6.29 8.26 -2.02
N ILE A 137 6.17 9.53 -1.63
CA ILE A 137 5.00 10.35 -1.92
C ILE A 137 5.33 11.07 -3.22
N THR A 138 4.76 10.60 -4.34
CA THR A 138 4.94 11.28 -5.63
C THR A 138 4.35 12.70 -5.56
N GLU A 139 4.95 13.65 -6.28
CA GLU A 139 4.46 15.04 -6.44
C GLU A 139 2.94 15.11 -6.52
N ASP A 140 2.36 16.08 -5.81
CA ASP A 140 0.92 16.38 -5.74
C ASP A 140 0.00 15.32 -5.12
N LEU A 141 0.47 14.12 -4.76
CA LEU A 141 -0.41 13.03 -4.31
C LEU A 141 -0.72 13.02 -2.81
N GLY A 142 0.09 13.67 -1.98
CA GLY A 142 -0.11 13.76 -0.53
C GLY A 142 -0.01 12.42 0.24
N GLN A 143 0.22 11.30 -0.44
CA GLN A 143 0.54 10.01 0.17
C GLN A 143 1.24 9.07 -0.82
N SER A 144 1.87 8.01 -0.30
CA SER A 144 2.43 6.96 -1.15
C SER A 144 1.34 6.10 -1.80
N LEU A 145 1.51 5.83 -3.08
CA LEU A 145 0.73 4.88 -3.87
C LEU A 145 1.45 3.53 -3.92
N MET A 146 1.35 2.75 -2.84
CA MET A 146 1.95 1.42 -2.74
C MET A 146 0.93 0.30 -2.48
N ALA A 147 0.80 -0.62 -3.43
CA ALA A 147 0.05 -1.88 -3.28
C ALA A 147 0.94 -2.94 -2.62
N VAL A 148 1.45 -2.63 -1.44
CA VAL A 148 2.35 -3.44 -0.62
C VAL A 148 1.85 -3.42 0.83
N TYR A 149 1.80 -4.57 1.48
CA TYR A 149 1.40 -4.70 2.89
C TYR A 149 2.03 -5.95 3.50
N THR A 150 2.24 -5.93 4.81
CA THR A 150 2.63 -7.12 5.56
C THR A 150 1.61 -7.34 6.67
N VAL A 151 1.09 -8.55 6.81
CA VAL A 151 0.14 -8.87 7.88
C VAL A 151 0.86 -8.77 9.23
N PRO A 152 0.39 -7.95 10.18
CA PRO A 152 1.05 -7.80 11.49
C PRO A 152 1.10 -9.12 12.27
N ALA A 153 2.04 -9.21 13.23
CA ALA A 153 2.07 -10.31 14.18
C ALA A 153 0.76 -10.36 14.98
N GLY A 154 0.32 -11.57 15.33
CA GLY A 154 -0.93 -11.77 16.07
C GLY A 154 -2.21 -11.52 15.25
N LYS A 155 -2.12 -11.31 13.94
CA LYS A 155 -3.29 -11.08 13.07
C LYS A 155 -3.37 -12.08 11.93
N THR A 156 -4.57 -12.20 11.36
CA THR A 156 -4.85 -12.99 10.16
C THR A 156 -5.54 -12.11 9.13
N ALA A 157 -5.10 -12.18 7.87
CA ALA A 157 -5.72 -11.43 6.77
C ALA A 157 -6.52 -12.34 5.84
N PHE A 158 -7.64 -11.82 5.37
CA PHE A 158 -8.52 -12.45 4.38
C PHE A 158 -8.62 -11.54 3.16
N LEU A 159 -8.05 -11.99 2.04
CA LEU A 159 -8.10 -11.27 0.77
C LEU A 159 -9.49 -11.39 0.15
N VAL A 160 -10.17 -10.25 -0.01
CA VAL A 160 -11.55 -10.20 -0.52
C VAL A 160 -11.65 -9.63 -1.93
N GLN A 161 -10.68 -8.80 -2.35
CA GLN A 161 -10.67 -8.21 -3.69
C GLN A 161 -9.26 -7.90 -4.16
N VAL A 162 -9.03 -7.98 -5.47
CA VAL A 162 -7.86 -7.46 -6.18
C VAL A 162 -8.33 -6.69 -7.41
N ASP A 163 -7.81 -5.50 -7.62
CA ASP A 163 -8.14 -4.62 -8.74
C ASP A 163 -6.87 -4.19 -9.48
N ALA A 164 -7.00 -3.96 -10.78
CA ALA A 164 -5.94 -3.42 -11.62
C ALA A 164 -6.49 -2.57 -12.77
N GLY A 165 -5.87 -1.41 -13.00
CA GLY A 165 -6.10 -0.55 -14.16
C GLY A 165 -4.84 -0.42 -14.99
N CYS A 166 -4.98 -0.46 -16.32
CA CYS A 166 -3.88 -0.37 -17.26
C CYS A 166 -3.98 0.90 -18.11
N GLY A 167 -2.89 1.68 -18.17
CA GLY A 167 -2.88 2.99 -18.83
C GLY A 167 -2.73 2.96 -20.36
N LYS A 168 -2.42 1.80 -20.96
CA LYS A 168 -2.29 1.66 -22.42
C LYS A 168 -2.98 0.40 -22.92
N ASP A 169 -3.34 0.39 -24.19
CA ASP A 169 -3.94 -0.75 -24.90
C ASP A 169 -2.87 -1.75 -25.40
N ASN A 170 -2.10 -2.29 -24.44
CA ASN A 170 -1.08 -3.32 -24.63
C ASN A 170 -1.43 -4.53 -23.76
N GLU A 171 -0.75 -5.66 -23.94
CA GLU A 171 -0.92 -6.83 -23.09
C GLU A 171 -0.23 -6.61 -21.73
N HIS A 172 -0.97 -6.80 -20.65
CA HIS A 172 -0.49 -6.75 -19.28
C HIS A 172 -0.72 -8.09 -18.60
N GLU A 173 0.21 -8.48 -17.74
CA GLU A 173 0.03 -9.54 -16.76
C GLU A 173 0.13 -8.93 -15.38
N ILE A 174 -0.84 -9.22 -14.52
CA ILE A 174 -0.91 -8.72 -13.15
C ILE A 174 -1.10 -9.89 -12.21
N ARG A 175 -0.40 -9.87 -11.07
CA ARG A 175 -0.52 -10.89 -10.04
C ARG A 175 -0.47 -10.28 -8.65
N LEU A 176 -1.26 -10.84 -7.73
CA LEU A 176 -1.04 -10.67 -6.31
C LEU A 176 -0.19 -11.84 -5.83
N VAL A 177 0.92 -11.52 -5.16
CA VAL A 177 1.85 -12.50 -4.60
C VAL A 177 1.95 -12.35 -3.09
N VAL A 178 2.15 -13.47 -2.42
CA VAL A 178 2.31 -13.54 -0.97
C VAL A 178 3.57 -14.32 -0.62
N LYS A 179 4.36 -13.82 0.32
CA LYS A 179 5.55 -14.49 0.86
C LYS A 179 5.47 -14.51 2.39
N HIS A 180 5.39 -15.71 2.95
CA HIS A 180 5.34 -15.90 4.40
C HIS A 180 6.76 -15.94 5.00
N ASN A 181 7.04 -15.09 5.99
CA ASN A 181 8.23 -15.10 6.86
C ASN A 181 9.57 -15.45 6.15
N GLY A 182 9.95 -14.63 5.15
CA GLY A 182 11.21 -14.84 4.42
C GLY A 182 11.26 -16.07 3.50
N GLY A 183 10.14 -16.78 3.33
CA GLY A 183 10.01 -17.90 2.40
C GLY A 183 9.96 -17.48 0.93
N VAL A 184 9.26 -18.25 0.10
CA VAL A 184 9.15 -17.99 -1.34
C VAL A 184 7.83 -17.30 -1.71
N TRP A 185 7.88 -16.45 -2.74
CA TRP A 185 6.70 -15.80 -3.29
C TRP A 185 5.76 -16.81 -3.95
N ASN A 186 4.49 -16.77 -3.54
CA ASN A 186 3.42 -17.59 -4.11
C ASN A 186 2.36 -16.68 -4.73
N THR A 187 2.05 -16.89 -6.00
CA THR A 187 0.93 -16.22 -6.68
C THR A 187 -0.40 -16.67 -6.07
N LYS A 188 -1.22 -15.71 -5.64
CA LYS A 188 -2.57 -15.97 -5.10
C LYS A 188 -3.68 -15.51 -6.03
N SER A 189 -3.38 -14.56 -6.92
CA SER A 189 -4.24 -14.15 -8.02
C SER A 189 -3.37 -13.83 -9.23
N TYR A 190 -3.84 -14.18 -10.43
CA TYR A 190 -3.15 -13.90 -11.68
C TYR A 190 -4.18 -13.59 -12.76
N HIS A 191 -4.01 -12.51 -13.49
CA HIS A 191 -4.83 -12.19 -14.64
C HIS A 191 -4.03 -11.49 -15.72
N SER A 192 -4.37 -11.81 -16.96
CA SER A 192 -3.93 -11.09 -18.15
C SER A 192 -5.04 -10.16 -18.61
N GLN A 193 -4.68 -8.95 -19.02
CA GLN A 193 -5.63 -8.01 -19.61
C GLN A 193 -4.99 -7.19 -20.73
N ARG A 194 -5.82 -6.53 -21.53
CA ARG A 194 -5.37 -5.62 -22.58
C ARG A 194 -6.00 -4.25 -22.36
N GLY A 195 -5.24 -3.35 -21.75
CA GLY A 195 -5.76 -2.06 -21.29
C GLY A 195 -6.95 -2.18 -20.32
N GLY A 196 -7.54 -1.03 -19.97
CA GLY A 196 -8.79 -0.99 -19.23
C GLY A 196 -8.65 -1.28 -17.73
N PHE A 197 -9.75 -1.76 -17.13
CA PHE A 197 -9.86 -2.06 -15.70
C PHE A 197 -10.36 -3.50 -15.51
N ASN A 198 -9.79 -4.18 -14.53
CA ASN A 198 -10.23 -5.49 -14.08
C ASN A 198 -10.26 -5.55 -12.55
N GLY A 199 -11.29 -6.17 -12.00
CA GLY A 199 -11.46 -6.40 -10.56
C GLY A 199 -11.94 -7.82 -10.32
N ILE A 200 -11.24 -8.54 -9.44
CA ILE A 200 -11.57 -9.90 -9.02
C ILE A 200 -12.02 -9.85 -7.57
N LYS A 201 -13.28 -10.21 -7.34
CA LYS A 201 -13.85 -10.38 -6.00
C LYS A 201 -13.79 -11.84 -5.59
N PHE A 202 -13.35 -12.10 -4.37
CA PHE A 202 -13.30 -13.43 -3.79
C PHE A 202 -14.53 -13.66 -2.91
N GLU A 203 -15.50 -14.42 -3.42
CA GLU A 203 -16.65 -14.85 -2.62
C GLU A 203 -16.24 -15.76 -1.46
N ILE A 204 -15.16 -16.54 -1.67
CA ILE A 204 -14.46 -17.29 -0.64
C ILE A 204 -13.09 -16.63 -0.46
N PRO A 205 -12.88 -15.83 0.62
CA PRO A 205 -11.64 -15.10 0.81
C PRO A 205 -10.42 -16.00 0.91
N ILE A 206 -9.28 -15.52 0.40
CA ILE A 206 -8.01 -16.23 0.53
C ILE A 206 -7.38 -15.87 1.87
N HIS A 207 -7.15 -16.88 2.71
CA HIS A 207 -6.45 -16.73 3.98
C HIS A 207 -4.95 -16.42 3.77
N ILE A 208 -4.45 -15.44 4.51
CA ILE A 208 -3.06 -15.01 4.54
C ILE A 208 -2.65 -14.92 6.02
N ALA A 209 -1.64 -15.72 6.38
CA ALA A 209 -1.14 -15.78 7.76
C ALA A 209 -0.42 -14.48 8.17
N ALA A 210 -0.26 -14.27 9.49
CA ALA A 210 0.63 -13.26 10.06
C ALA A 210 2.03 -13.29 9.41
N GLU A 211 2.71 -12.14 9.45
CA GLU A 211 4.10 -11.98 9.00
C GLU A 211 4.30 -12.30 7.50
N SER A 212 3.21 -12.29 6.74
CA SER A 212 3.24 -12.51 5.30
C SER A 212 3.25 -11.18 4.56
N ASP A 213 4.27 -11.00 3.72
CA ASP A 213 4.37 -9.90 2.79
C ASP A 213 3.38 -10.15 1.63
N VAL A 214 2.65 -9.12 1.23
CA VAL A 214 1.60 -9.12 0.18
C VAL A 214 1.87 -7.96 -0.76
N GLU A 215 1.95 -8.23 -2.06
CA GLU A 215 2.11 -7.17 -3.05
C GLU A 215 1.46 -7.51 -4.39
N ILE A 216 1.08 -6.47 -5.13
CA ILE A 216 0.71 -6.61 -6.53
C ILE A 216 1.94 -6.36 -7.39
N LYS A 217 2.17 -7.26 -8.34
CA LYS A 217 3.16 -7.08 -9.42
C LYS A 217 2.48 -7.03 -10.77
N ALA A 218 3.06 -6.26 -11.68
CA ALA A 218 2.64 -6.18 -13.05
C ALA A 218 3.83 -6.22 -14.01
N LYS A 219 3.56 -6.63 -15.24
CA LYS A 219 4.43 -6.44 -16.41
C LYS A 219 3.57 -6.18 -17.65
N ALA A 220 4.17 -5.61 -18.69
CA ALA A 220 3.51 -5.25 -19.93
C ALA A 220 4.35 -5.67 -21.15
N SER A 221 3.70 -5.87 -22.30
CA SER A 221 4.39 -6.17 -23.57
C SER A 221 5.23 -5.00 -24.10
N ALA A 222 4.95 -3.78 -23.65
CA ALA A 222 5.77 -2.58 -23.81
C ALA A 222 5.47 -1.58 -22.68
N THR A 223 6.38 -0.64 -22.41
CA THR A 223 6.29 0.33 -21.31
C THR A 223 4.90 0.93 -21.18
N SER A 224 4.29 0.73 -20.02
CA SER A 224 2.93 1.18 -19.71
C SER A 224 2.86 1.65 -18.26
N SER A 225 1.66 2.03 -17.81
CA SER A 225 1.39 2.26 -16.41
C SER A 225 0.32 1.30 -15.91
N VAL A 226 0.41 0.94 -14.63
CA VAL A 226 -0.54 0.07 -13.96
C VAL A 226 -0.87 0.67 -12.60
N SER A 227 -2.15 0.91 -12.35
CA SER A 227 -2.69 1.06 -10.99
C SER A 227 -3.20 -0.29 -10.51
N GLY A 228 -3.19 -0.50 -9.20
CA GLY A 228 -3.73 -1.72 -8.65
C GLY A 228 -3.96 -1.62 -7.15
N GLY A 229 -4.84 -2.46 -6.65
CA GLY A 229 -5.19 -2.48 -5.24
C GLY A 229 -5.72 -3.81 -4.78
N PHE A 230 -5.76 -3.98 -3.46
CA PHE A 230 -6.36 -5.14 -2.83
C PHE A 230 -7.02 -4.76 -1.52
N GLU A 231 -8.06 -5.51 -1.18
CA GLU A 231 -8.83 -5.34 0.04
C GLU A 231 -8.63 -6.55 0.95
N LEU A 232 -8.32 -6.28 2.22
CA LEU A 232 -8.18 -7.28 3.26
C LEU A 232 -9.20 -7.01 4.37
N ILE A 233 -9.79 -8.09 4.88
CA ILE A 233 -10.34 -8.11 6.23
C ILE A 233 -9.24 -8.66 7.13
N ILE A 234 -8.90 -7.94 8.20
CA ILE A 234 -7.92 -8.35 9.20
C ILE A 234 -8.66 -8.74 10.47
N VAL A 235 -8.27 -9.87 11.07
CA VAL A 235 -8.80 -10.39 12.33
C VAL A 235 -7.65 -10.54 13.33
N ASP A 236 -7.85 -10.07 14.56
CA ASP A 236 -6.90 -10.29 15.65
C ASP A 236 -7.08 -11.72 16.21
N ASN A 237 -5.96 -12.41 16.50
CA ASN A 237 -5.94 -13.80 16.96
C ASN A 237 -5.94 -13.95 18.49
#